data_AF-K1YWY4-F1
#
_entry.id   AF-K1YWY4-F1
#
_cell.length_a   1.000
_cell.length_b   1.000
_cell.length_c   1.000
_cell.angle_alpha   90.00
_cell.angle_beta   90.00
_cell.angle_gamma   90.00
#
_symmetry.space_group_name_H-M   'P 1'
#
loop_
_entity.id
_entity.type
_entity.pdbx_description
1 polymer ?
#
loop_
_entity_poly.entity_id
_entity_poly.type
_entity_poly.pdbx_seq_one_letter_code
_entity_poly.pdbx_strand_id
1 'polypeptide(L)' 'HNLDVIKTADWVIDLGPEGGDRGGQIVAEGTPEDIARKKISYTGKYLSKVLDRDRD' A
#
# COMPACT_ATOMS: atom_id res chain seq x y z
N HIS A 1 3.72 4.65 6.13
CA HIS A 1 2.66 5.39 6.86
C HIS A 1 2.33 6.75 6.26
N ASN A 2 3.31 7.57 5.87
CA ASN A 2 3.00 8.79 5.10
C ASN A 2 2.66 8.43 3.64
N LEU A 3 1.40 8.64 3.24
CA LEU A 3 0.91 8.26 1.93
C LEU A 3 1.41 9.17 0.81
N ASP A 4 1.77 10.43 1.10
CA ASP A 4 2.33 11.35 0.11
C ASP A 4 3.72 10.93 -0.35
N VAL A 5 4.47 10.20 0.50
CA VAL A 5 5.75 9.59 0.13
C VAL A 5 5.54 8.26 -0.61
N ILE A 6 4.58 7.45 -0.16
CA ILE A 6 4.34 6.13 -0.75
C ILE A 6 3.81 6.25 -2.19
N LYS A 7 2.93 7.21 -2.47
CA LYS A 7 2.34 7.39 -3.80
C LYS A 7 3.36 7.76 -4.88
N THR A 8 4.51 8.31 -4.50
CA THR A 8 5.57 8.73 -5.42
C THR A 8 6.69 7.70 -5.58
N ALA A 9 6.62 6.56 -4.88
CA ALA A 9 7.62 5.51 -4.99
C ALA A 9 7.47 4.75 -6.30
N ASP A 10 8.60 4.32 -6.89
CA ASP A 10 8.56 3.46 -8.08
C ASP A 10 8.09 2.03 -7.74
N TRP A 11 8.43 1.56 -6.53
CA TRP A 11 8.10 0.23 -6.05
C TRP A 11 7.84 0.22 -4.54
N VAL A 12 6.88 -0.60 -4.12
CA VAL A 12 6.47 -0.77 -2.72
C VAL A 12 6.42 -2.26 -2.41
N ILE A 13 6.95 -2.64 -1.25
CA ILE A 13 6.75 -3.96 -0.64
C ILE A 13 5.93 -3.73 0.63
N ASP A 14 4.72 -4.26 0.68
CA ASP A 14 3.81 -4.12 1.80
C ASP A 14 3.86 -5.35 2.71
N LEU A 15 4.04 -5.10 4.01
CA LEU A 15 4.19 -6.13 5.03
C LEU A 15 2.97 -6.19 5.93
N GLY A 16 2.59 -7.38 6.36
CA GLY A 16 1.46 -7.57 7.26
C GLY A 16 1.02 -9.04 7.31
N PRO A 17 -0.30 -9.31 7.34
CA PRO A 17 -1.40 -8.33 7.31
C PRO A 17 -1.50 -7.53 8.62
N GLU A 18 -1.12 -8.12 9.74
CA GLU A 18 -1.15 -7.48 11.06
C GLU A 18 0.27 -7.14 11.55
N GLY A 19 0.37 -6.58 12.77
CA GLY A 19 1.64 -6.46 13.50
C GLY A 19 1.92 -7.65 14.42
N GLY A 20 3.17 -7.76 14.88
CA GLY A 20 3.62 -8.80 15.83
C GLY A 20 3.57 -10.20 15.22
N ASP A 21 3.20 -11.20 16.03
CA ASP A 21 3.18 -12.62 15.65
C ASP A 21 2.23 -12.96 14.49
N ARG A 22 1.28 -12.05 14.20
CA ARG A 22 0.33 -12.19 13.08
C ARG A 22 0.76 -11.43 11.82
N GLY A 23 1.97 -10.87 11.82
CA GLY A 23 2.57 -10.13 10.72
C GLY A 23 3.78 -10.82 10.11
N GLY A 24 4.66 -10.01 9.52
CA GLY A 24 5.95 -10.47 9.00
C GLY A 24 5.91 -11.15 7.63
N GLN A 25 4.78 -11.08 6.93
CA GLN A 25 4.62 -11.64 5.59
C GLN A 25 4.53 -10.52 4.54
N ILE A 26 4.96 -10.80 3.32
CA ILE A 26 4.71 -9.93 2.16
C ILE A 26 3.25 -10.14 1.75
N VAL A 27 2.44 -9.09 1.88
CA VAL A 27 1.01 -9.14 1.49
C VAL A 27 0.76 -8.58 0.08
N ALA A 28 1.67 -7.72 -0.39
CA ALA A 28 1.66 -7.17 -1.74
C ALA A 28 3.04 -6.61 -2.10
N GLU A 29 3.38 -6.64 -3.38
CA GLU A 29 4.53 -5.93 -3.95
C GLU A 29 4.16 -5.42 -5.34
N GLY A 30 4.73 -4.30 -5.76
CA GLY A 30 4.42 -3.66 -7.05
C GLY A 30 4.57 -2.14 -7.04
N THR A 31 4.05 -1.49 -8.07
CA THR A 31 3.92 -0.03 -8.08
C THR A 31 2.86 0.43 -7.06
N PRO A 32 2.78 1.72 -6.71
CA PRO A 32 1.72 2.25 -5.85
C PRO A 32 0.29 1.85 -6.31
N GLU A 33 0.03 1.84 -7.61
CA GLU A 33 -1.24 1.40 -8.19
C GLU A 33 -1.49 -0.09 -8.02
N ASP A 34 -0.45 -0.93 -8.12
CA ASP A 34 -0.57 -2.37 -7.85
C ASP A 34 -0.97 -2.60 -6.40
N ILE A 35 -0.32 -1.92 -5.45
CA ILE A 35 -0.66 -2.01 -4.02
C ILE A 35 -2.09 -1.54 -3.77
N ALA A 36 -2.50 -0.42 -4.37
CA ALA A 36 -3.85 0.13 -4.22
C ALA A 36 -4.98 -0.84 -4.63
N ARG A 37 -4.70 -1.78 -5.56
CA ARG A 37 -5.65 -2.81 -5.99
C ARG A 37 -5.73 -4.03 -5.05
N LYS A 38 -4.79 -4.20 -4.12
CA LYS A 38 -4.70 -5.39 -3.26
C LYS A 38 -5.59 -5.22 -2.03
N LYS A 39 -6.75 -5.91 -2.02
CA LYS A 39 -7.73 -5.85 -0.91
C LYS A 39 -7.19 -6.29 0.45
N ILE A 40 -6.18 -7.16 0.48
CA ILE A 40 -5.54 -7.65 1.70
C ILE A 40 -4.58 -6.62 2.31
N SER A 41 -4.12 -5.64 1.52
CA SER A 41 -3.19 -4.61 1.94
C SER A 41 -3.93 -3.48 2.65
N TYR A 42 -3.64 -3.27 3.94
CA TYR A 42 -4.11 -2.08 4.63
C TYR A 42 -3.56 -0.81 3.98
N THR A 43 -2.29 -0.82 3.57
CA THR A 43 -1.68 0.29 2.82
C THR A 43 -2.48 0.60 1.55
N GLY A 44 -2.80 -0.40 0.75
CA GLY A 44 -3.58 -0.26 -0.50
C GLY A 44 -4.97 0.33 -0.30
N LYS A 45 -5.66 -0.08 0.78
CA LYS A 45 -6.98 0.47 1.15
C LYS A 45 -6.98 1.99 1.35
N TYR A 46 -5.90 2.57 1.86
CA TYR A 46 -5.78 4.01 2.05
C TYR A 46 -5.10 4.70 0.87
N LEU A 47 -4.12 4.05 0.25
CA LEU A 47 -3.36 4.58 -0.87
C LEU A 47 -4.25 4.83 -2.09
N SER A 48 -5.21 3.95 -2.38
CA SER A 48 -6.21 4.15 -3.45
C SER A 48 -6.91 5.51 -3.36
N LYS A 49 -7.36 5.91 -2.17
CA LYS A 49 -8.04 7.20 -1.97
C LYS A 49 -7.15 8.41 -2.25
N VAL A 50 -5.85 8.30 -1.96
CA VAL A 50 -4.88 9.38 -2.21
C VAL A 50 -4.54 9.48 -3.69
N LEU A 51 -4.35 8.33 -4.36
CA LEU A 51 -4.13 8.29 -5.80
C LEU A 51 -5.33 8.82 -6.58
N ASP A 52 -6.55 8.50 -6.16
CA ASP A 52 -7.77 9.03 -6.79
C ASP A 52 -7.87 10.55 -6.59
N ARG A 53 -7.62 11.06 -5.37
CA ARG A 53 -7.64 12.50 -5.06
C ARG A 53 -6.67 13.32 -5.91
N ASP A 54 -5.48 12.79 -6.16
CA ASP A 54 -4.38 13.52 -6.82
C ASP A 54 -4.34 13.32 -8.34
N ARG A 55 -5.26 12.53 -8.91
CA ARG A 55 -5.44 12.36 -10.36
C ARG A 55 -6.38 13.40 -10.97
N ASP A 56 -7.20 14.05 -10.14
CA ASP A 56 -8.08 15.17 -10.51
C ASP A 56 -7.34 16.52 -10.48
#